data_AF-A0A252F4R0-F1
#
_entry.id   AF-A0A252F4R0-F1
#
_cell.length_a   1.000
_cell.length_b   1.000
_cell.length_c   1.000
_cell.angle_alpha   90.00
_cell.angle_beta   90.00
_cell.angle_gamma   90.00
#
_symmetry.space_group_name_H-M   'P 1'
#
loop_
_entity.id
_entity.type
_entity.pdbx_description
1 polymer ?
#
loop_
_entity_poly.entity_id
_entity_poly.type
_entity_poly.pdbx_seq_one_letter_code
_entity_poly.pdbx_strand_id
1 'polypeptide(L)'
;MAKKLDAERIEQARHKNEGTSRRELEKKLIKETIAQNRSGERKGRVIMPERKEYVFQEAAKVRVAAYCRVSTQEDAQAGSFEMQVQHFTSEIENNPNYEMVKIYTDEGISGTSVDKRKGFQEMIEDAKAGKIDLILTKSISRFGRNIVDILTTLRELSDLNPPVAVNFESEGIFTSDGKNKLVISILSALAELESQQKSIAIKEGIRYRMQEGLYKFSVKNTIGYYRDYSGRVKIEPAEAEIVHYIYDTFLEGASPQEIADSLTQQGIRSPKGMERWGQSTIRSILRNEKYVGDVLYQKTYSKDYLSHKTVKNKDILPQWFWENNHPAIIDREKWNRVQELIASGKFGKRSTPIEAMKKKFTVAKVKSGVLRGYFLLDMEWTKDEREQFLNIINTINEMGEMPEERM
;
A
#
# COMPACT_ATOMS: atom_id res chain seq x y z
N MET A 1 -22.41 35.66 58.81
CA MET A 1 -23.52 34.95 58.14
C MET A 1 -23.18 34.81 56.66
N ALA A 2 -22.97 33.60 56.15
CA ALA A 2 -22.73 33.38 54.74
C ALA A 2 -24.00 33.73 53.94
N LYS A 3 -23.90 34.62 52.95
CA LYS A 3 -25.01 34.94 52.05
C LYS A 3 -25.48 33.63 51.40
N LYS A 4 -26.72 33.22 51.67
CA LYS A 4 -27.34 32.07 50.99
C LYS A 4 -27.31 32.33 49.49
N LEU A 5 -26.80 31.36 48.74
CA LEU A 5 -26.76 31.40 47.29
C LEU A 5 -28.20 31.32 46.77
N ASP A 6 -28.68 32.40 46.19
CA ASP A 6 -30.04 32.54 45.67
C ASP A 6 -30.15 31.80 44.33
N ALA A 7 -30.50 30.52 44.40
CA ALA A 7 -30.50 29.60 43.27
C ALA A 7 -31.52 30.00 42.20
N GLU A 8 -32.68 30.54 42.59
CA GLU A 8 -33.71 31.01 41.64
C GLU A 8 -33.22 32.20 40.82
N ARG A 9 -32.49 33.14 41.43
CA ARG A 9 -31.89 34.26 40.72
C ARG A 9 -30.83 33.82 39.70
N ILE A 10 -30.08 32.75 40.00
CA ILE A 10 -29.07 32.18 39.09
C ILE A 10 -29.75 31.47 37.91
N GLU A 11 -30.86 30.77 38.16
CA GLU A 11 -31.61 30.06 37.12
C GLU A 11 -32.34 31.04 36.18
N GLN A 12 -32.95 32.09 36.73
CA GLN A 12 -33.56 33.17 35.94
C GLN A 12 -32.54 33.91 35.06
N ALA A 13 -31.27 34.03 35.52
CA ALA A 13 -30.19 34.62 34.72
C ALA A 13 -29.72 33.69 33.59
N ARG A 14 -29.80 32.36 33.75
CA ARG A 14 -29.46 31.38 32.70
C ARG A 14 -30.46 31.39 31.55
N HIS A 15 -31.76 31.53 31.84
CA HIS A 15 -32.81 31.56 30.80
C HIS A 15 -32.98 32.93 30.12
N LYS A 16 -32.38 34.01 30.64
CA LYS A 16 -32.52 35.37 30.08
C LYS A 16 -31.83 35.58 28.72
N ASN A 17 -30.96 34.65 28.30
CA ASN A 17 -30.15 34.76 27.09
C ASN A 17 -30.50 33.72 25.99
N GLU A 18 -31.67 33.07 26.08
CA GLU A 18 -32.09 32.07 25.08
C GLU A 18 -32.52 32.64 23.71
N GLY A 19 -32.48 33.97 23.53
CA GLY A 19 -32.93 34.62 22.28
C GLY A 19 -31.83 35.14 21.35
N THR A 20 -30.55 35.07 21.72
CA THR A 20 -29.45 35.63 20.90
C THR A 20 -28.52 34.51 20.48
N SER A 21 -28.27 34.37 19.17
CA SER A 21 -27.36 33.35 18.65
C SER A 21 -26.04 33.43 19.42
N ARG A 22 -25.58 32.30 19.99
CA ARG A 22 -24.33 32.22 20.77
C ARG A 22 -23.16 32.89 20.04
N ARG A 23 -23.17 32.83 18.71
CA ARG A 23 -22.24 33.52 17.79
C ARG A 23 -22.31 35.05 17.82
N GLU A 24 -23.48 35.64 17.97
CA GLU A 24 -23.67 37.10 18.03
C GLU A 24 -23.20 37.68 19.36
N LEU A 25 -23.51 36.98 20.46
CA LEU A 25 -22.99 37.29 21.79
C LEU A 25 -21.46 37.23 21.79
N GLU A 26 -20.89 36.17 21.22
CA GLU A 26 -19.44 36.00 21.09
C GLU A 26 -18.80 37.10 20.25
N LYS A 27 -19.40 37.47 19.11
CA LYS A 27 -18.94 38.59 18.28
C LYS A 27 -18.99 39.93 19.03
N LYS A 28 -20.05 40.18 19.80
CA LYS A 28 -20.19 41.41 20.59
C LYS A 28 -19.14 41.47 21.70
N LEU A 29 -18.93 40.35 22.40
CA LEU A 29 -17.93 40.21 23.45
C LEU A 29 -16.50 40.44 22.93
N ILE A 30 -16.19 39.89 21.75
CA ILE A 30 -14.89 40.12 21.08
C ILE A 30 -14.72 41.61 20.75
N LYS A 31 -15.77 42.25 20.22
CA LYS A 31 -15.73 43.66 19.82
C LYS A 31 -15.55 44.59 21.03
N GLU A 32 -16.27 44.33 22.12
CA GLU A 32 -16.10 45.04 23.40
C GLU A 32 -14.70 44.81 23.99
N THR A 33 -14.21 43.57 23.96
CA THR A 33 -12.85 43.24 24.43
C THR A 33 -11.77 43.99 23.65
N ILE A 34 -11.91 44.09 22.32
CA ILE A 34 -10.97 44.86 21.49
C ILE A 34 -11.06 46.35 21.81
N ALA A 35 -12.26 46.89 22.05
CA ALA A 35 -12.43 48.29 22.44
C ALA A 35 -11.75 48.58 23.79
N GLN A 36 -11.89 47.69 24.78
CA GLN A 36 -11.22 47.77 26.09
C GLN A 36 -9.67 47.67 25.98
N ASN A 37 -9.18 46.87 25.05
CA ASN A 37 -7.74 46.80 24.76
C ASN A 37 -7.23 48.11 24.13
N ARG A 38 -8.02 48.76 23.27
CA ARG A 38 -7.65 50.02 22.60
C ARG A 38 -7.81 51.25 23.48
N SER A 39 -8.77 51.25 24.40
CA SER A 39 -8.95 52.33 25.38
C SER A 39 -7.88 52.34 26.47
N GLY A 40 -7.03 51.31 26.53
CA GLY A 40 -5.95 51.18 27.52
C GLY A 40 -6.41 50.64 28.89
N GLU A 41 -7.69 50.26 29.01
CA GLU A 41 -8.27 49.65 30.22
C GLU A 41 -7.62 48.28 30.50
N ARG A 42 -7.25 47.56 29.44
CA ARG A 42 -6.44 46.33 29.50
C ARG A 42 -5.04 46.58 28.98
N LYS A 43 -4.04 46.44 29.85
CA LYS A 43 -2.62 46.60 29.50
C LYS A 43 -2.01 45.24 29.16
N GLY A 44 -1.74 44.99 27.88
CA GLY A 44 -0.92 43.87 27.43
C GLY A 44 0.55 44.29 27.36
N ARG A 45 1.45 43.46 27.90
CA ARG A 45 2.89 43.59 27.60
C ARG A 45 3.23 42.52 26.58
N VAL A 46 3.77 42.94 25.43
CA VAL A 46 4.36 42.01 24.48
C VAL A 46 5.71 41.60 25.06
N ILE A 47 5.77 40.38 25.61
CA ILE A 47 7.04 39.73 25.87
C ILE A 47 7.50 39.23 24.50
N MET A 48 8.28 40.03 23.81
CA MET A 48 9.01 39.53 22.66
C MET A 48 9.91 38.41 23.21
N PRO A 49 9.92 37.20 22.62
CA PRO A 49 10.99 36.27 22.92
C PRO A 49 12.28 37.05 22.67
N GLU A 50 13.30 36.88 23.52
CA GLU A 50 14.64 37.32 23.15
C GLU A 50 14.89 36.72 21.77
N ARG A 51 14.83 37.56 20.72
CA ARG A 51 15.58 37.25 19.53
C ARG A 51 16.97 37.12 20.11
N LYS A 52 17.52 35.91 20.05
CA LYS A 52 18.95 35.79 19.87
C LYS A 52 19.23 36.54 18.56
N GLU A 53 19.31 37.87 18.63
CA GLU A 53 20.25 38.59 17.82
C GLU A 53 21.55 37.89 18.18
N TYR A 54 22.03 37.06 17.25
CA TYR A 54 23.39 36.62 17.30
C TYR A 54 24.20 37.90 17.29
N VAL A 55 24.55 38.37 18.47
CA VAL A 55 25.60 39.34 18.66
C VAL A 55 26.82 38.61 18.11
N PHE A 56 27.14 38.86 16.85
CA PHE A 56 28.39 38.41 16.21
C PHE A 56 29.55 39.18 16.84
N GLN A 57 29.76 39.00 18.15
CA GLN A 57 30.95 39.42 18.84
C GLN A 57 31.92 38.24 18.77
N GLU A 58 32.95 38.44 17.94
CA GLU A 58 34.09 37.55 17.65
C GLU A 58 33.70 36.20 17.01
N ALA A 59 33.57 36.22 15.68
CA ALA A 59 33.03 35.14 14.86
C ALA A 59 33.75 33.79 15.06
N ALA A 60 33.01 32.80 15.58
CA ALA A 60 33.26 31.41 15.18
C ALA A 60 32.95 31.33 13.68
N LYS A 61 33.92 30.89 12.88
CA LYS A 61 33.71 30.64 11.45
C LYS A 61 32.57 29.64 11.27
N VAL A 62 31.80 29.78 10.20
CA VAL A 62 30.74 28.83 9.82
C VAL A 62 31.42 27.54 9.36
N ARG A 63 31.09 26.41 9.96
CA ARG A 63 31.68 25.12 9.62
C ARG A 63 31.01 24.55 8.38
N VAL A 64 31.73 24.52 7.28
CA VAL A 64 31.19 24.18 5.95
C VAL A 64 31.71 22.83 5.49
N ALA A 65 30.79 21.98 5.05
CA ALA A 65 31.07 20.76 4.31
C ALA A 65 30.64 20.92 2.84
N ALA A 66 31.25 20.18 1.94
CA ALA A 66 30.77 20.07 0.56
C ALA A 66 30.48 18.61 0.21
N TYR A 67 29.50 18.38 -0.65
CA TYR A 67 29.13 17.06 -1.15
C TYR A 67 29.23 16.98 -2.68
N CYS A 68 30.14 16.14 -3.16
CA CYS A 68 30.38 15.91 -4.59
C CYS A 68 29.97 14.49 -5.00
N ARG A 69 29.24 14.36 -6.11
CA ARG A 69 28.80 13.06 -6.65
C ARG A 69 28.79 13.08 -8.17
N VAL A 70 29.25 12.02 -8.82
CA VAL A 70 29.09 11.82 -10.28
C VAL A 70 28.00 10.77 -10.55
N SER A 71 27.20 10.98 -11.60
CA SER A 71 26.02 10.13 -11.88
C SER A 71 26.27 9.03 -12.91
N THR A 72 27.29 9.17 -13.75
CA THR A 72 27.52 8.27 -14.89
C THR A 72 29.01 8.07 -15.15
N GLN A 73 29.35 6.99 -15.87
CA GLN A 73 30.68 6.80 -16.48
C GLN A 73 30.99 7.86 -17.55
N GLU A 74 29.96 8.46 -18.16
CA GLU A 74 30.11 9.55 -19.14
C GLU A 74 30.51 10.87 -18.46
N ASP A 75 29.96 11.20 -17.28
CA ASP A 75 30.42 12.32 -16.44
C ASP A 75 31.88 12.12 -15.99
N ALA A 76 32.32 10.87 -15.88
CA ALA A 76 33.70 10.49 -15.51
C ALA A 76 34.70 10.58 -16.68
N GLN A 77 34.27 10.94 -17.88
CA GLN A 77 35.20 11.31 -18.94
C GLN A 77 35.73 12.73 -18.70
N ALA A 78 36.97 12.78 -18.20
CA ALA A 78 37.86 13.94 -18.05
C ALA A 78 37.46 14.98 -16.97
N GLY A 79 37.95 14.79 -15.74
CA GLY A 79 38.20 15.86 -14.78
C GLY A 79 36.99 16.53 -14.11
N SER A 80 35.76 16.14 -14.43
CA SER A 80 34.55 16.79 -13.91
C SER A 80 34.36 16.64 -12.39
N PHE A 81 34.91 15.57 -11.80
CA PHE A 81 34.84 15.29 -10.37
C PHE A 81 35.90 16.07 -9.60
N GLU A 82 37.15 16.03 -10.06
CA GLU A 82 38.25 16.82 -9.51
C GLU A 82 37.95 18.31 -9.60
N MET A 83 37.34 18.76 -10.71
CA MET A 83 36.88 20.14 -10.87
C MET A 83 35.77 20.52 -9.87
N GLN A 84 34.85 19.61 -9.54
CA GLN A 84 33.84 19.87 -8.51
C GLN A 84 34.45 19.98 -7.11
N VAL A 85 35.36 19.07 -6.77
CA VAL A 85 36.10 19.14 -5.50
C VAL A 85 36.89 20.45 -5.43
N GLN A 86 37.66 20.78 -6.47
CA GLN A 86 38.44 22.01 -6.52
C GLN A 86 37.57 23.27 -6.46
N HIS A 87 36.41 23.27 -7.14
CA HIS A 87 35.43 24.35 -7.09
C HIS A 87 34.97 24.61 -5.65
N PHE A 88 34.47 23.58 -4.95
CA PHE A 88 34.00 23.77 -3.57
C PHE A 88 35.13 24.00 -2.57
N THR A 89 36.33 23.43 -2.77
CA THR A 89 37.52 23.78 -1.98
C THR A 89 37.80 25.27 -2.09
N SER A 90 37.87 25.78 -3.33
CA SER A 90 38.14 27.19 -3.59
C SER A 90 37.03 28.09 -3.04
N GLU A 91 35.77 27.70 -3.19
CA GLU A 91 34.61 28.45 -2.67
C GLU A 91 34.68 28.60 -1.14
N ILE A 92 35.11 27.55 -0.44
CA ILE A 92 35.20 27.54 1.02
C ILE A 92 36.45 28.30 1.50
N GLU A 93 37.61 28.06 0.90
CA GLU A 93 38.87 28.69 1.31
C GLU A 93 38.92 30.20 1.04
N ASN A 94 38.26 30.65 -0.04
CA ASN A 94 38.21 32.08 -0.37
C ASN A 94 37.22 32.87 0.49
N ASN A 95 36.41 32.21 1.33
CA ASN A 95 35.49 32.89 2.22
C ASN A 95 36.07 32.97 3.64
N PRO A 96 36.43 34.18 4.13
CA PRO A 96 37.07 34.33 5.44
C PRO A 96 36.16 33.91 6.62
N ASN A 97 34.85 33.84 6.38
CA ASN A 97 33.85 33.43 7.36
C ASN A 97 33.61 31.91 7.39
N TYR A 98 34.23 31.14 6.49
CA TYR A 98 34.05 29.68 6.42
C TYR A 98 35.23 28.92 7.00
N GLU A 99 34.93 27.78 7.61
CA GLU A 99 35.87 26.78 8.06
C GLU A 99 35.55 25.46 7.36
N MET A 100 36.49 24.94 6.56
CA MET A 100 36.31 23.66 5.89
C MET A 100 36.29 22.51 6.91
N VAL A 101 35.20 21.78 6.98
CA VAL A 101 35.09 20.53 7.76
C VAL A 101 35.65 19.38 6.95
N LYS A 102 34.98 19.07 5.83
CA LYS A 102 35.31 17.95 4.95
C LYS A 102 34.55 18.07 3.63
N ILE A 103 35.19 17.62 2.55
CA ILE A 103 34.51 17.36 1.28
C ILE A 103 34.16 15.88 1.25
N TYR A 104 32.86 15.59 1.27
CA TYR A 104 32.32 14.24 1.19
C TYR A 104 32.07 13.88 -0.27
N THR A 105 32.44 12.67 -0.63
CA THR A 105 32.38 12.23 -2.03
C THR A 105 31.73 10.86 -2.16
N ASP A 106 30.98 10.66 -3.24
CA ASP A 106 30.50 9.34 -3.66
C ASP A 106 30.78 9.17 -5.17
N GLU A 107 31.67 8.23 -5.51
CA GLU A 107 31.96 7.84 -6.89
C GLU A 107 30.90 6.85 -7.41
N GLY A 108 30.34 7.12 -8.58
CA GLY A 108 29.30 6.30 -9.20
C GLY A 108 29.90 5.21 -10.09
N ILE A 109 30.00 3.98 -9.62
CA ILE A 109 30.24 2.83 -10.50
C ILE A 109 28.88 2.29 -10.97
N SER A 110 28.55 2.61 -12.22
CA SER A 110 27.59 1.94 -13.11
C SER A 110 26.48 1.05 -12.49
N GLY A 111 25.23 1.46 -12.71
CA GLY A 111 24.22 0.61 -13.35
C GLY A 111 23.58 -0.56 -12.58
N THR A 112 24.25 -1.24 -11.66
CA THR A 112 23.72 -2.53 -11.15
C THR A 112 24.22 -2.97 -9.77
N SER A 113 24.88 -2.09 -9.00
CA SER A 113 25.31 -2.44 -7.64
C SER A 113 24.79 -1.48 -6.58
N VAL A 114 24.47 -2.06 -5.42
CA VAL A 114 23.88 -1.40 -4.25
C VAL A 114 24.95 -0.52 -3.59
N ASP A 115 25.26 0.64 -4.16
CA ASP A 115 26.27 1.52 -3.60
C ASP A 115 25.74 2.28 -2.39
N LYS A 116 26.48 2.18 -1.29
CA LYS A 116 26.05 2.57 0.06
C LYS A 116 26.23 4.07 0.37
N ARG A 117 26.19 4.98 -0.64
CA ARG A 117 26.36 6.46 -0.51
C ARG A 117 27.13 6.86 0.76
N LYS A 118 28.32 6.30 0.94
CA LYS A 118 28.99 6.29 2.25
C LYS A 118 29.40 7.71 2.62
N GLY A 119 29.86 8.49 1.63
CA GLY A 119 30.21 9.89 1.84
C GLY A 119 28.98 10.71 2.24
N PHE A 120 27.84 10.48 1.60
CA PHE A 120 26.60 11.15 2.01
C PHE A 120 26.17 10.77 3.43
N GLN A 121 26.18 9.48 3.77
CA GLN A 121 25.79 9.02 5.10
C GLN A 121 26.73 9.58 6.17
N GLU A 122 28.04 9.56 5.92
CA GLU A 122 29.04 10.16 6.82
C GLU A 122 28.80 11.66 7.02
N MET A 123 28.51 12.40 5.94
CA MET A 123 28.18 13.83 6.02
C MET A 123 26.96 14.09 6.91
N ILE A 124 25.89 13.30 6.74
CA ILE A 124 24.67 13.48 7.53
C ILE A 124 24.91 13.14 9.01
N GLU A 125 25.71 12.12 9.31
CA GLU A 125 26.08 11.79 10.70
C GLU A 125 26.98 12.87 11.33
N ASP A 126 27.92 13.44 10.58
CA ASP A 126 28.73 14.57 11.05
C ASP A 126 27.89 15.85 11.26
N ALA A 127 26.87 16.07 10.42
CA ALA A 127 25.89 17.13 10.63
C ALA A 127 25.06 16.90 11.91
N LYS A 128 24.58 15.67 12.15
CA LYS A 128 23.87 15.29 13.39
C LYS A 128 24.74 15.40 14.64
N ALA A 129 26.04 15.11 14.51
CA ALA A 129 27.02 15.31 15.58
C ALA A 129 27.33 16.79 15.83
N GLY A 130 26.69 17.71 15.09
CA GLY A 130 26.85 19.14 15.22
C GLY A 130 28.22 19.63 14.77
N LYS A 131 28.90 18.93 13.85
CA LYS A 131 30.21 19.34 13.29
C LYS A 131 30.08 20.27 12.09
N ILE A 132 28.90 20.30 11.44
CA ILE A 132 28.64 21.02 10.20
C ILE A 132 27.50 22.01 10.45
N ASP A 133 27.68 23.24 9.98
CA ASP A 133 26.65 24.29 10.00
C ASP A 133 26.05 24.51 8.60
N LEU A 134 26.83 24.27 7.55
CA LEU A 134 26.45 24.45 6.15
C LEU A 134 26.98 23.34 5.26
N ILE A 135 26.13 22.80 4.38
CA ILE A 135 26.48 21.87 3.32
C ILE A 135 26.38 22.57 1.97
N LEU A 136 27.44 22.52 1.16
CA LEU A 136 27.44 22.95 -0.24
C LEU A 136 27.28 21.73 -1.17
N THR A 137 26.40 21.82 -2.16
CA THR A 137 26.22 20.76 -3.15
C THR A 137 25.85 21.36 -4.50
N LYS A 138 26.27 20.71 -5.59
CA LYS A 138 26.08 21.24 -6.93
C LYS A 138 24.60 21.38 -7.30
N SER A 139 23.78 20.38 -6.97
CA SER A 139 22.36 20.38 -7.32
C SER A 139 21.50 19.51 -6.38
N ILE A 140 20.18 19.64 -6.48
CA ILE A 140 19.21 18.81 -5.75
C ILE A 140 19.35 17.32 -6.16
N SER A 141 19.56 17.06 -7.45
CA SER A 141 19.74 15.70 -7.97
C SER A 141 21.02 15.03 -7.47
N ARG A 142 22.04 15.81 -7.07
CA ARG A 142 23.26 15.30 -6.46
C ARG A 142 23.00 14.88 -5.01
N PHE A 143 22.19 15.65 -4.28
CA PHE A 143 21.91 15.48 -2.86
C PHE A 143 21.07 14.24 -2.51
N GLY A 144 20.15 13.78 -3.36
CA GLY A 144 19.37 12.58 -3.06
C GLY A 144 19.00 11.73 -4.27
N ARG A 145 18.58 10.48 -4.01
CA ARG A 145 18.24 9.53 -5.08
C ARG A 145 16.84 9.71 -5.64
N ASN A 146 15.93 10.10 -4.78
CA ASN A 146 14.54 10.38 -5.12
C ASN A 146 14.07 11.56 -4.28
N ILE A 147 12.96 12.16 -4.68
CA ILE A 147 12.44 13.38 -4.07
C ILE A 147 12.08 13.17 -2.59
N VAL A 148 11.61 11.97 -2.22
CA VAL A 148 11.27 11.63 -0.82
C VAL A 148 12.52 11.60 0.07
N ASP A 149 13.61 11.01 -0.41
CA ASP A 149 14.92 10.94 0.27
C ASP A 149 15.49 12.34 0.51
N ILE A 150 15.44 13.20 -0.51
CA ILE A 150 15.85 14.61 -0.45
C ILE A 150 15.04 15.35 0.62
N LEU A 151 13.71 15.24 0.57
CA LEU A 151 12.81 15.91 1.52
C LEU A 151 13.02 15.45 2.96
N THR A 152 13.21 14.16 3.17
CA THR A 152 13.43 13.58 4.50
C THR A 152 14.72 14.11 5.07
N THR A 153 15.80 14.08 4.30
CA THR A 153 17.12 14.60 4.73
C THR A 153 17.08 16.10 5.01
N LEU A 154 16.44 16.90 4.15
CA LEU A 154 16.30 18.35 4.38
C LEU A 154 15.51 18.67 5.65
N ARG A 155 14.48 17.89 5.97
CA ARG A 155 13.74 18.04 7.24
C ARG A 155 14.61 17.66 8.43
N GLU A 156 15.29 16.51 8.36
CA GLU A 156 16.20 16.06 9.42
C GLU A 156 17.24 17.14 9.74
N LEU A 157 17.91 17.70 8.73
CA LEU A 157 18.91 18.77 8.90
C LEU A 157 18.30 20.07 9.47
N SER A 158 17.06 20.40 9.06
CA SER A 158 16.36 21.58 9.56
C SER A 158 15.85 21.43 10.99
N ASP A 159 15.62 20.19 11.46
CA ASP A 159 15.11 19.88 12.79
C ASP A 159 16.26 19.73 13.83
N LEU A 160 17.52 19.72 13.38
CA LEU A 160 18.70 19.77 14.27
C LEU A 160 18.77 21.09 15.06
N ASN A 161 19.48 21.06 16.18
CA ASN A 161 19.68 22.22 17.04
C ASN A 161 21.18 22.40 17.35
N PRO A 162 21.89 23.34 16.69
CA PRO A 162 21.40 24.27 15.68
C PRO A 162 21.06 23.58 14.34
N PRO A 163 20.17 24.17 13.51
CA PRO A 163 19.80 23.62 12.21
C PRO A 163 20.96 23.74 11.22
N VAL A 164 21.08 22.76 10.33
CA VAL A 164 22.13 22.72 9.30
C VAL A 164 21.57 23.21 7.97
N ALA A 165 22.23 24.19 7.37
CA ALA A 165 21.85 24.74 6.07
C ALA A 165 22.43 23.91 4.92
N VAL A 166 21.81 23.99 3.75
CA VAL A 166 22.22 23.36 2.49
C VAL A 166 22.13 24.43 1.41
N ASN A 167 23.18 24.57 0.61
CA ASN A 167 23.20 25.40 -0.58
C ASN A 167 23.23 24.51 -1.82
N PHE A 168 22.22 24.66 -2.68
CA PHE A 168 22.15 24.01 -3.98
C PHE A 168 22.54 25.04 -5.05
N GLU A 169 23.77 24.93 -5.56
CA GLU A 169 24.38 25.93 -6.45
C GLU A 169 23.60 26.09 -7.76
N SER A 170 23.25 24.98 -8.43
CA SER A 170 22.59 24.99 -9.75
C SER A 170 21.19 25.59 -9.70
N GLU A 171 20.44 25.30 -8.63
CA GLU A 171 19.09 25.82 -8.45
C GLU A 171 19.07 27.20 -7.77
N GLY A 172 20.21 27.71 -7.30
CA GLY A 172 20.30 28.98 -6.57
C GLY A 172 19.50 28.98 -5.26
N ILE A 173 19.40 27.80 -4.61
CA ILE A 173 18.59 27.59 -3.42
C ILE A 173 19.48 27.52 -2.20
N PHE A 174 19.17 28.37 -1.21
CA PHE A 174 19.79 28.32 0.11
C PHE A 174 18.73 28.02 1.16
N THR A 175 18.94 27.01 2.00
CA THR A 175 17.89 26.56 2.93
C THR A 175 17.70 27.49 4.14
N SER A 176 18.69 28.30 4.52
CA SER A 176 18.62 29.12 5.74
C SER A 176 17.90 30.47 5.58
N ASP A 177 17.60 30.91 4.34
CA ASP A 177 17.00 32.22 4.05
C ASP A 177 15.46 32.28 4.23
N GLY A 178 14.88 31.25 4.85
CA GLY A 178 13.43 31.08 4.98
C GLY A 178 12.74 30.51 3.73
N LYS A 179 13.44 30.37 2.59
CA LYS A 179 12.95 29.68 1.37
C LYS A 179 13.03 28.15 1.49
N ASN A 180 13.58 27.63 2.58
CA ASN A 180 13.51 26.21 2.92
C ASN A 180 12.12 25.62 2.75
N LYS A 181 11.10 26.36 3.25
CA LYS A 181 9.70 25.95 3.16
C LYS A 181 9.19 25.92 1.73
N LEU A 182 9.62 26.85 0.87
CA LEU A 182 9.22 26.88 -0.55
C LEU A 182 9.79 25.67 -1.29
N VAL A 183 11.07 25.37 -1.08
CA VAL A 183 11.74 24.25 -1.75
C VAL A 183 11.20 22.91 -1.26
N ILE A 184 11.02 22.77 0.05
CA ILE A 184 10.33 21.62 0.64
C ILE A 184 8.91 21.51 0.07
N SER A 185 8.18 22.60 -0.15
CA SER A 185 6.83 22.57 -0.71
C SER A 185 6.81 22.14 -2.18
N ILE A 186 7.72 22.69 -3.02
CA ILE A 186 7.83 22.33 -4.43
C ILE A 186 8.24 20.86 -4.57
N LEU A 187 9.26 20.43 -3.84
CA LEU A 187 9.69 19.03 -3.83
C LEU A 187 8.58 18.11 -3.29
N SER A 188 7.81 18.54 -2.28
CA SER A 188 6.67 17.76 -1.78
C SER A 188 5.59 17.61 -2.86
N ALA A 189 5.27 18.68 -3.59
CA ALA A 189 4.31 18.63 -4.70
C ALA A 189 4.80 17.71 -5.84
N LEU A 190 6.09 17.77 -6.19
CA LEU A 190 6.67 16.88 -7.20
C LEU A 190 6.65 15.41 -6.77
N ALA A 191 6.98 15.12 -5.51
CA ALA A 191 6.90 13.76 -4.96
C ALA A 191 5.45 13.22 -5.01
N GLU A 192 4.47 14.07 -4.71
CA GLU A 192 3.06 13.72 -4.82
C GLU A 192 2.65 13.43 -6.26
N LEU A 193 3.06 14.26 -7.21
CA LEU A 193 2.81 14.06 -8.65
C LEU A 193 3.43 12.75 -9.15
N GLU A 194 4.67 12.45 -8.79
CA GLU A 194 5.30 11.17 -9.16
C GLU A 194 4.55 9.96 -8.60
N SER A 195 4.11 10.05 -7.34
CA SER A 195 3.33 8.99 -6.69
C SER A 195 2.00 8.77 -7.41
N GLN A 196 1.31 9.86 -7.76
CA GLN A 196 0.08 9.83 -8.54
C GLN A 196 0.31 9.18 -9.92
N GLN A 197 1.32 9.62 -10.66
CA GLN A 197 1.66 9.10 -11.98
C GLN A 197 1.99 7.60 -11.95
N LYS A 198 2.80 7.15 -10.99
CA LYS A 198 3.09 5.72 -10.77
C LYS A 198 1.80 4.93 -10.51
N SER A 199 0.93 5.46 -9.65
CA SER A 199 -0.36 4.81 -9.37
C SER A 199 -1.24 4.73 -10.62
N ILE A 200 -1.25 5.77 -11.46
CA ILE A 200 -2.00 5.79 -12.72
C ILE A 200 -1.47 4.72 -13.66
N ALA A 201 -0.16 4.71 -13.92
CA ALA A 201 0.48 3.74 -14.81
C ALA A 201 0.25 2.29 -14.36
N ILE A 202 0.35 2.00 -13.06
CA ILE A 202 0.06 0.67 -12.51
C ILE A 202 -1.41 0.29 -12.76
N LYS A 203 -2.34 1.20 -12.48
CA LYS A 203 -3.78 0.97 -12.69
C LYS A 203 -4.09 0.77 -14.17
N GLU A 204 -3.46 1.51 -15.06
CA GLU A 204 -3.57 1.35 -16.52
C GLU A 204 -3.03 0.02 -16.99
N GLY A 205 -1.83 -0.39 -16.56
CA GLY A 205 -1.29 -1.71 -16.90
C GLY A 205 -2.15 -2.86 -16.37
N ILE A 206 -2.78 -2.70 -15.21
CA ILE A 206 -3.77 -3.65 -14.69
C ILE A 206 -5.01 -3.68 -15.59
N ARG A 207 -5.57 -2.53 -15.95
CA ARG A 207 -6.74 -2.41 -16.82
C ARG A 207 -6.48 -2.97 -18.21
N TYR A 208 -5.30 -2.71 -18.78
CA TYR A 208 -4.89 -3.28 -20.05
C TYR A 208 -4.88 -4.81 -19.99
N ARG A 209 -4.30 -5.42 -18.94
CA ARG A 209 -4.38 -6.88 -18.77
C ARG A 209 -5.80 -7.41 -18.59
N MET A 210 -6.69 -6.65 -17.95
CA MET A 210 -8.11 -7.04 -17.83
C MET A 210 -8.82 -6.96 -19.18
N GLN A 211 -8.51 -5.91 -19.95
CA GLN A 211 -8.99 -5.74 -21.30
C GLN A 211 -8.53 -6.88 -22.19
N GLU A 212 -7.29 -7.36 -22.08
CA GLU A 212 -6.77 -8.48 -22.90
C GLU A 212 -7.11 -9.87 -22.34
N GLY A 213 -7.90 -9.97 -21.27
CA GLY A 213 -8.23 -11.26 -20.65
C GLY A 213 -7.08 -11.92 -19.86
N LEU A 214 -5.92 -11.26 -19.76
CA LEU A 214 -4.70 -11.77 -19.14
C LEU A 214 -4.61 -11.51 -17.62
N TYR A 215 -5.57 -10.79 -17.05
CA TYR A 215 -5.55 -10.44 -15.63
C TYR A 215 -5.77 -11.67 -14.73
N LYS A 216 -4.93 -11.83 -13.72
CA LYS A 216 -4.96 -13.02 -12.86
C LYS A 216 -5.99 -12.85 -11.75
N PHE A 217 -7.13 -13.54 -11.85
CA PHE A 217 -8.07 -13.63 -10.72
C PHE A 217 -7.49 -14.46 -9.55
N SER A 218 -8.00 -14.21 -8.34
CA SER A 218 -7.54 -14.92 -7.14
C SER A 218 -8.10 -16.35 -7.07
N VAL A 219 -7.21 -17.34 -6.92
CA VAL A 219 -7.57 -18.75 -6.68
C VAL A 219 -7.61 -19.10 -5.18
N LYS A 220 -7.19 -18.20 -4.28
CA LYS A 220 -7.05 -18.48 -2.84
C LYS A 220 -8.37 -18.92 -2.18
N ASN A 221 -9.47 -18.26 -2.53
CA ASN A 221 -10.80 -18.52 -1.98
C ASN A 221 -11.79 -19.02 -3.06
N THR A 222 -11.28 -19.51 -4.19
CA THR A 222 -12.06 -20.06 -5.29
C THR A 222 -11.77 -21.56 -5.34
N ILE A 223 -12.56 -22.34 -4.61
CA ILE A 223 -12.40 -23.81 -4.52
C ILE A 223 -12.50 -24.44 -5.91
N GLY A 224 -11.72 -25.49 -6.18
CA GLY A 224 -11.69 -26.20 -7.46
C GLY A 224 -10.56 -25.74 -8.40
N TYR A 225 -9.86 -24.66 -8.05
CA TYR A 225 -8.79 -24.11 -8.87
C TYR A 225 -7.48 -23.93 -8.09
N TYR A 226 -6.36 -24.11 -8.79
CA TYR A 226 -5.04 -23.71 -8.31
C TYR A 226 -4.27 -23.00 -9.43
N ARG A 227 -3.13 -22.39 -9.05
CA ARG A 227 -2.22 -21.74 -10.00
C ARG A 227 -0.90 -22.49 -10.04
N ASP A 228 -0.50 -22.95 -11.23
CA ASP A 228 0.75 -23.68 -11.42
C ASP A 228 1.99 -22.76 -11.29
N TYR A 229 3.20 -23.32 -11.43
CA TYR A 229 4.46 -22.58 -11.34
C TYR A 229 4.58 -21.53 -12.46
N SER A 230 4.04 -21.81 -13.65
CA SER A 230 3.97 -20.88 -14.79
C SER A 230 2.94 -19.76 -14.60
N GLY A 231 2.09 -19.86 -13.57
CA GLY A 231 1.07 -18.87 -13.30
C GLY A 231 -0.25 -19.12 -14.04
N ARG A 232 -0.46 -20.27 -14.68
CA ARG A 232 -1.72 -20.67 -15.33
C ARG A 232 -2.72 -21.22 -14.32
N VAL A 233 -4.01 -21.01 -14.59
CA VAL A 233 -5.09 -21.57 -13.77
C VAL A 233 -5.33 -23.02 -14.21
N LYS A 234 -5.31 -23.96 -13.27
CA LYS A 234 -5.63 -25.37 -13.49
C LYS A 234 -6.70 -25.82 -12.50
N ILE A 235 -7.44 -26.85 -12.88
CA ILE A 235 -8.47 -27.49 -12.04
C ILE A 235 -7.77 -28.39 -11.03
N GLU A 236 -8.14 -28.28 -9.76
CA GLU A 236 -7.79 -29.21 -8.71
C GLU A 236 -8.89 -30.29 -8.65
N PRO A 237 -8.66 -31.53 -9.12
CA PRO A 237 -9.70 -32.55 -9.24
C PRO A 237 -10.44 -32.80 -7.92
N ALA A 238 -9.71 -32.87 -6.80
CA ALA A 238 -10.29 -33.11 -5.48
C ALA A 238 -11.32 -32.06 -5.08
N GLU A 239 -11.00 -30.79 -5.33
CA GLU A 239 -11.88 -29.69 -4.99
C GLU A 239 -12.97 -29.44 -6.04
N ALA A 240 -12.71 -29.81 -7.30
CA ALA A 240 -13.68 -29.72 -8.38
C ALA A 240 -14.89 -30.63 -8.12
N GLU A 241 -14.68 -31.80 -7.51
CA GLU A 241 -15.76 -32.70 -7.08
C GLU A 241 -16.71 -32.02 -6.07
N ILE A 242 -16.18 -31.20 -5.15
CA ILE A 242 -16.99 -30.42 -4.22
C ILE A 242 -17.86 -29.41 -4.98
N VAL A 243 -17.32 -28.80 -6.02
CA VAL A 243 -18.07 -27.89 -6.89
C VAL A 243 -19.15 -28.65 -7.65
N HIS A 244 -18.83 -29.78 -8.28
CA HIS A 244 -19.82 -30.63 -8.96
C HIS A 244 -20.96 -31.03 -8.02
N TYR A 245 -20.64 -31.51 -6.82
CA TYR A 245 -21.61 -31.85 -5.78
C TYR A 245 -22.54 -30.67 -5.47
N ILE A 246 -21.99 -29.48 -5.24
CA ILE A 246 -22.79 -28.28 -4.97
C ILE A 246 -23.78 -27.98 -6.11
N TYR A 247 -23.36 -28.12 -7.36
CA TYR A 247 -24.21 -27.87 -8.53
C TYR A 247 -25.28 -28.95 -8.70
N ASP A 248 -24.89 -30.22 -8.59
CA ASP A 248 -25.78 -31.36 -8.82
C ASP A 248 -26.86 -31.43 -7.74
N THR A 249 -26.47 -31.34 -6.46
CA THR A 249 -27.42 -31.33 -5.34
C THR A 249 -28.37 -30.13 -5.39
N PHE A 250 -27.91 -28.97 -5.89
CA PHE A 250 -28.80 -27.82 -6.09
C PHE A 250 -29.81 -28.06 -7.22
N LEU A 251 -29.39 -28.70 -8.33
CA LEU A 251 -30.27 -29.06 -9.44
C LEU A 251 -31.30 -30.14 -9.06
N GLU A 252 -30.96 -31.02 -8.12
CA GLU A 252 -31.86 -32.00 -7.50
C GLU A 252 -32.91 -31.34 -6.57
N GLY A 253 -32.78 -30.04 -6.30
CA GLY A 253 -33.77 -29.22 -5.62
C GLY A 253 -33.43 -28.82 -4.18
N ALA A 254 -32.25 -29.19 -3.68
CA ALA A 254 -31.80 -28.80 -2.34
C ALA A 254 -31.60 -27.29 -2.23
N SER A 255 -31.91 -26.74 -1.07
CA SER A 255 -31.65 -25.34 -0.75
C SER A 255 -30.16 -25.09 -0.47
N PRO A 256 -29.66 -23.85 -0.68
CA PRO A 256 -28.29 -23.50 -0.32
C PRO A 256 -27.94 -23.70 1.16
N GLN A 257 -28.94 -23.73 2.05
CA GLN A 257 -28.74 -24.00 3.47
C GLN A 257 -28.53 -25.49 3.71
N GLU A 258 -29.38 -26.35 3.14
CA GLU A 258 -29.23 -27.82 3.28
C GLU A 258 -27.90 -28.31 2.68
N ILE A 259 -27.46 -27.73 1.56
CA ILE A 259 -26.13 -28.03 0.98
C ILE A 259 -25.00 -27.62 1.93
N ALA A 260 -25.11 -26.45 2.57
CA ALA A 260 -24.11 -25.98 3.53
C ALA A 260 -24.05 -26.88 4.78
N ASP A 261 -25.22 -27.29 5.28
CA ASP A 261 -25.31 -28.17 6.45
C ASP A 261 -24.75 -29.57 6.13
N SER A 262 -25.06 -30.10 4.94
CA SER A 262 -24.49 -31.37 4.45
C SER A 262 -22.96 -31.33 4.37
N LEU A 263 -22.38 -30.29 3.75
CA LEU A 263 -20.92 -30.16 3.66
C LEU A 263 -20.26 -30.00 5.03
N THR A 264 -20.93 -29.29 5.95
CA THR A 264 -20.47 -29.12 7.34
C THR A 264 -20.51 -30.44 8.11
N GLN A 265 -21.59 -31.22 7.98
CA GLN A 265 -21.74 -32.52 8.62
C GLN A 265 -20.73 -33.54 8.10
N GLN A 266 -20.33 -33.43 6.84
CA GLN A 266 -19.28 -34.23 6.22
C GLN A 266 -17.85 -33.81 6.62
N GLY A 267 -17.68 -32.73 7.40
CA GLY A 267 -16.37 -32.25 7.85
C GLY A 267 -15.54 -31.55 6.77
N ILE A 268 -16.15 -31.20 5.64
CA ILE A 268 -15.46 -30.53 4.54
C ILE A 268 -15.27 -29.06 4.90
N ARG A 269 -14.05 -28.53 4.76
CA ARG A 269 -13.76 -27.11 5.07
C ARG A 269 -14.25 -26.18 3.95
N SER A 270 -14.77 -25.02 4.34
CA SER A 270 -15.16 -23.96 3.40
C SER A 270 -13.96 -23.36 2.65
N PRO A 271 -14.15 -22.61 1.56
CA PRO A 271 -13.05 -22.00 0.80
C PRO A 271 -12.14 -21.06 1.60
N LYS A 272 -12.62 -20.54 2.74
CA LYS A 272 -11.83 -19.71 3.66
C LYS A 272 -11.16 -20.53 4.79
N GLY A 273 -11.33 -21.85 4.80
CA GLY A 273 -10.82 -22.76 5.82
C GLY A 273 -11.70 -22.88 7.07
N MET A 274 -12.91 -22.31 7.08
CA MET A 274 -13.84 -22.43 8.21
C MET A 274 -14.50 -23.82 8.24
N GLU A 275 -14.72 -24.36 9.43
CA GLU A 275 -15.36 -25.67 9.67
C GLU A 275 -16.84 -25.69 9.29
N ARG A 276 -17.54 -24.57 9.50
CA ARG A 276 -18.97 -24.45 9.14
C ARG A 276 -19.14 -23.72 7.83
N TRP A 277 -19.96 -24.29 6.94
CA TRP A 277 -20.42 -23.62 5.73
C TRP A 277 -21.63 -22.75 6.03
N GLY A 278 -21.72 -21.62 5.32
CA GLY A 278 -22.91 -20.76 5.35
C GLY A 278 -23.61 -20.75 4.00
N GLN A 279 -24.94 -20.61 4.00
CA GLN A 279 -25.74 -20.49 2.78
C GLN A 279 -25.25 -19.39 1.82
N SER A 280 -24.65 -18.31 2.34
CA SER A 280 -24.11 -17.22 1.52
C SER A 280 -22.88 -17.64 0.71
N THR A 281 -22.05 -18.54 1.25
CA THR A 281 -20.92 -19.13 0.53
C THR A 281 -21.41 -20.00 -0.60
N ILE A 282 -22.40 -20.86 -0.37
CA ILE A 282 -23.01 -21.71 -1.41
C ILE A 282 -23.62 -20.86 -2.53
N ARG A 283 -24.42 -19.83 -2.17
CA ARG A 283 -24.97 -18.88 -3.16
C ARG A 283 -23.88 -18.16 -3.93
N SER A 284 -22.77 -17.80 -3.28
CA SER A 284 -21.64 -17.16 -3.95
C SER A 284 -20.95 -18.10 -4.93
N ILE A 285 -20.84 -19.39 -4.61
CA ILE A 285 -20.26 -20.40 -5.50
C ILE A 285 -21.17 -20.60 -6.71
N LEU A 286 -22.47 -20.85 -6.48
CA LEU A 286 -23.46 -21.08 -7.54
C LEU A 286 -23.58 -19.91 -8.53
N ARG A 287 -23.24 -18.67 -8.13
CA ARG A 287 -23.30 -17.44 -8.96
C ARG A 287 -21.96 -16.97 -9.52
N ASN A 288 -20.85 -17.58 -9.13
CA ASN A 288 -19.53 -17.19 -9.61
C ASN A 288 -19.23 -17.71 -11.02
N GLU A 289 -19.21 -16.82 -12.02
CA GLU A 289 -19.01 -17.12 -13.45
C GLU A 289 -17.74 -17.92 -13.75
N LYS A 290 -16.78 -17.91 -12.82
CA LYS A 290 -15.53 -18.67 -12.94
C LYS A 290 -15.74 -20.16 -13.10
N TYR A 291 -16.80 -20.74 -12.56
CA TYR A 291 -16.98 -22.19 -12.64
C TYR A 291 -17.35 -22.68 -14.05
N VAL A 292 -17.89 -21.80 -14.90
CA VAL A 292 -18.18 -22.09 -16.32
C VAL A 292 -17.02 -21.67 -17.26
N GLY A 293 -15.87 -21.30 -16.70
CA GLY A 293 -14.70 -20.85 -17.46
C GLY A 293 -14.72 -19.37 -17.83
N ASP A 294 -15.70 -18.61 -17.37
CA ASP A 294 -15.85 -17.18 -17.69
C ASP A 294 -15.27 -16.30 -16.57
N VAL A 295 -15.00 -15.04 -16.87
CA VAL A 295 -14.51 -14.09 -15.85
C VAL A 295 -14.95 -12.67 -16.13
N LEU A 296 -15.46 -12.01 -15.08
CA LEU A 296 -15.77 -10.58 -15.12
C LEU A 296 -14.75 -9.80 -14.28
N TYR A 297 -13.91 -9.01 -14.95
CA TYR A 297 -12.90 -8.16 -14.34
C TYR A 297 -13.45 -6.80 -13.90
N GLN A 298 -12.69 -6.11 -13.05
CA GLN A 298 -12.99 -4.75 -12.55
C GLN A 298 -14.33 -4.62 -11.78
N LYS A 299 -14.77 -5.70 -11.10
CA LYS A 299 -15.91 -5.65 -10.14
C LYS A 299 -15.68 -4.68 -8.97
N THR A 300 -14.42 -4.38 -8.68
CA THR A 300 -13.99 -3.46 -7.63
C THR A 300 -12.78 -2.65 -8.10
N TYR A 301 -12.59 -1.46 -7.55
CA TYR A 301 -11.42 -0.63 -7.86
C TYR A 301 -10.97 0.18 -6.64
N SER A 302 -9.72 0.64 -6.63
CA SER A 302 -9.22 1.54 -5.59
C SER A 302 -9.53 2.99 -5.94
N LYS A 303 -10.41 3.61 -5.15
CA LYS A 303 -10.93 4.97 -5.40
C LYS A 303 -9.84 6.04 -5.33
N ASP A 304 -8.93 5.89 -4.38
CA ASP A 304 -7.89 6.87 -4.07
C ASP A 304 -6.54 6.16 -3.92
N TYR A 305 -5.48 6.82 -4.39
CA TYR A 305 -4.11 6.30 -4.34
C TYR A 305 -3.50 6.42 -2.94
N LEU A 306 -3.96 7.35 -2.08
CA LEU A 306 -3.46 7.47 -0.70
C LEU A 306 -4.11 6.44 0.22
N SER A 307 -5.44 6.35 0.21
CA SER A 307 -6.15 5.49 1.16
C SER A 307 -6.11 4.01 0.78
N HIS A 308 -5.75 3.67 -0.47
CA HIS A 308 -5.77 2.32 -1.04
C HIS A 308 -7.09 1.55 -0.84
N LYS A 309 -8.19 2.24 -0.49
CA LYS A 309 -9.48 1.62 -0.18
C LYS A 309 -10.12 1.10 -1.46
N THR A 310 -10.37 -0.20 -1.48
CA THR A 310 -11.11 -0.88 -2.56
C THR A 310 -12.61 -0.73 -2.36
N VAL A 311 -13.29 -0.23 -3.38
CA VAL A 311 -14.75 -0.07 -3.41
C VAL A 311 -15.36 -0.88 -4.55
N LYS A 312 -16.65 -1.22 -4.45
CA LYS A 312 -17.38 -1.86 -5.55
C LYS A 312 -17.50 -0.90 -6.73
N ASN A 313 -17.29 -1.43 -7.93
CA ASN A 313 -17.50 -0.69 -9.17
C ASN A 313 -19.00 -0.70 -9.50
N LYS A 314 -19.67 0.41 -9.21
CA LYS A 314 -21.07 0.66 -9.57
C LYS A 314 -21.11 1.55 -10.81
N ASP A 315 -20.68 0.99 -11.94
CA ASP A 315 -20.69 1.65 -13.26
C ASP A 315 -19.83 2.91 -13.37
N ILE A 316 -18.79 3.02 -12.53
CA ILE A 316 -17.84 4.16 -12.57
C ILE A 316 -16.71 3.90 -13.55
N LEU A 317 -16.27 2.65 -13.67
CA LEU A 317 -15.21 2.23 -14.57
C LEU A 317 -15.71 1.08 -15.47
N PRO A 318 -15.16 0.93 -16.68
CA PRO A 318 -15.49 -0.19 -17.55
C PRO A 318 -15.19 -1.52 -16.85
N GLN A 319 -16.03 -2.51 -17.10
CA GLN A 319 -15.81 -3.90 -16.72
C GLN A 319 -15.58 -4.73 -17.99
N TRP A 320 -14.72 -5.74 -17.89
CA TRP A 320 -14.38 -6.61 -19.02
C TRP A 320 -14.83 -8.02 -18.72
N PHE A 321 -15.73 -8.54 -19.54
CA PHE A 321 -16.20 -9.91 -19.48
C PHE A 321 -15.49 -10.75 -20.54
N TRP A 322 -14.96 -11.88 -20.13
CA TRP A 322 -14.27 -12.83 -20.99
C TRP A 322 -14.90 -14.21 -20.86
N GLU A 323 -15.32 -14.78 -21.98
CA GLU A 323 -15.81 -16.15 -22.05
C GLU A 323 -14.67 -17.13 -22.27
N ASN A 324 -14.75 -18.33 -21.69
CA ASN A 324 -13.77 -19.42 -21.85
C ASN A 324 -12.32 -18.98 -21.56
N ASN A 325 -12.14 -18.12 -20.56
CA ASN A 325 -10.84 -17.57 -20.13
C ASN A 325 -9.92 -18.62 -19.51
N HIS A 326 -10.50 -19.60 -18.81
CA HIS A 326 -9.78 -20.66 -18.12
C HIS A 326 -10.61 -21.96 -18.14
N PRO A 327 -10.02 -23.12 -17.79
CA PRO A 327 -10.74 -24.39 -17.81
C PRO A 327 -12.01 -24.36 -16.95
N ALA A 328 -13.14 -24.72 -17.54
CA ALA A 328 -14.42 -24.80 -16.85
C ALA A 328 -14.48 -26.06 -15.96
N ILE A 329 -15.05 -25.93 -14.77
CA ILE A 329 -15.39 -27.09 -13.92
C ILE A 329 -16.82 -27.55 -14.25
N ILE A 330 -17.73 -26.61 -14.49
CA ILE A 330 -19.13 -26.88 -14.76
C ILE A 330 -19.47 -26.57 -16.21
N ASP A 331 -20.20 -27.48 -16.86
CA ASP A 331 -20.70 -27.28 -18.21
C ASP A 331 -21.65 -26.09 -18.29
N ARG A 332 -21.63 -25.39 -19.44
CA ARG A 332 -22.42 -24.17 -19.65
C ARG A 332 -23.92 -24.40 -19.53
N GLU A 333 -24.42 -25.54 -19.99
CA GLU A 333 -25.83 -25.91 -19.85
C GLU A 333 -26.24 -26.07 -18.38
N LYS A 334 -25.43 -26.82 -17.61
CA LYS A 334 -25.63 -27.02 -16.17
C LYS A 334 -25.59 -25.68 -15.42
N TRP A 335 -24.63 -24.82 -15.75
CA TRP A 335 -24.51 -23.48 -15.19
C TRP A 335 -25.75 -22.61 -15.46
N ASN A 336 -26.20 -22.56 -16.72
CA ASN A 336 -27.36 -21.76 -17.12
C ASN A 336 -28.62 -22.21 -16.39
N ARG A 337 -28.82 -23.53 -16.26
CA ARG A 337 -29.96 -24.09 -15.53
C ARG A 337 -29.98 -23.67 -14.06
N VAL A 338 -28.81 -23.66 -13.42
CA VAL A 338 -28.67 -23.15 -12.04
C VAL A 338 -29.02 -21.66 -11.96
N GLN A 339 -28.56 -20.83 -12.90
CA GLN A 339 -28.89 -19.41 -12.91
C GLN A 339 -30.40 -19.15 -13.08
N GLU A 340 -31.08 -19.92 -13.95
CA GLU A 340 -32.53 -19.86 -14.13
C GLU A 340 -33.29 -20.20 -12.84
N LEU A 341 -32.88 -21.26 -12.14
CA LEU A 341 -33.49 -21.65 -10.86
C LEU A 341 -33.29 -20.57 -9.80
N ILE A 342 -32.09 -20.00 -9.72
CA ILE A 342 -31.76 -18.90 -8.81
C ILE A 342 -32.61 -17.66 -9.12
N ALA A 343 -32.75 -17.29 -10.40
CA ALA A 343 -33.52 -16.14 -10.84
C ALA A 343 -35.03 -16.32 -10.61
N SER A 344 -35.55 -17.52 -10.84
CA SER A 344 -36.96 -17.83 -10.62
C SER A 344 -37.35 -17.97 -9.14
N GLY A 345 -36.37 -18.12 -8.24
CA GLY A 345 -36.61 -18.35 -6.81
C GLY A 345 -37.25 -19.71 -6.50
N LYS A 346 -37.34 -20.62 -7.48
CA LYS A 346 -38.03 -21.91 -7.37
C LYS A 346 -37.07 -23.02 -6.90
N PHE A 347 -36.51 -22.90 -5.70
CA PHE A 347 -35.64 -23.91 -5.07
C PHE A 347 -36.01 -24.11 -3.59
N GLY A 348 -35.71 -25.27 -3.00
CA GLY A 348 -36.00 -25.57 -1.58
C GLY A 348 -37.48 -25.83 -1.24
N LYS A 349 -38.32 -26.16 -2.23
CA LYS A 349 -39.75 -26.49 -2.01
C LYS A 349 -40.00 -27.96 -1.67
N ARG A 350 -38.98 -28.82 -1.78
CA ARG A 350 -39.01 -30.23 -1.41
C ARG A 350 -37.81 -30.50 -0.52
N SER A 351 -38.04 -31.14 0.62
CA SER A 351 -36.96 -31.73 1.40
C SER A 351 -36.54 -33.00 0.66
N THR A 352 -35.55 -32.87 -0.21
CA THR A 352 -34.97 -34.01 -0.93
C THR A 352 -33.89 -34.61 -0.02
N PRO A 353 -33.86 -35.94 0.19
CA PRO A 353 -32.74 -36.58 0.88
C PRO A 353 -31.43 -36.25 0.15
N ILE A 354 -30.50 -35.59 0.83
CA ILE A 354 -29.20 -35.25 0.26
C ILE A 354 -28.27 -36.45 0.44
N GLU A 355 -27.82 -37.03 -0.68
CA GLU A 355 -26.82 -38.09 -0.63
C GLU A 355 -25.48 -37.48 -0.17
N ALA A 356 -24.78 -38.20 0.71
CA ALA A 356 -23.44 -37.81 1.13
C ALA A 356 -22.49 -37.89 -0.07
N MET A 357 -21.51 -37.00 -0.13
CA MET A 357 -20.49 -37.07 -1.17
C MET A 357 -19.73 -38.39 -0.98
N LYS A 358 -19.60 -39.18 -2.05
CA LYS A 358 -18.82 -40.42 -1.98
C LYS A 358 -17.40 -40.05 -1.54
N LYS A 359 -16.93 -40.63 -0.44
CA LYS A 359 -15.54 -40.45 0.01
C LYS A 359 -14.62 -40.97 -1.09
N LYS A 360 -14.10 -40.05 -1.90
CA LYS A 360 -13.06 -40.31 -2.87
C LYS A 360 -11.72 -40.02 -2.21
N PHE A 361 -10.78 -40.93 -2.38
CA PHE A 361 -9.39 -40.72 -2.01
C PHE A 361 -8.89 -39.41 -2.63
N THR A 362 -8.57 -38.42 -1.80
CA THR A 362 -8.27 -37.05 -2.24
C THR A 362 -6.95 -36.56 -1.67
N VAL A 363 -6.08 -36.11 -2.56
CA VAL A 363 -4.74 -35.63 -2.21
C VAL A 363 -4.75 -34.12 -2.16
N ALA A 364 -4.44 -33.54 -1.01
CA ALA A 364 -4.33 -32.09 -0.88
C ALA A 364 -2.94 -31.59 -1.31
N LYS A 365 -2.89 -30.61 -2.21
CA LYS A 365 -1.65 -29.94 -2.62
C LYS A 365 -1.52 -28.57 -1.97
N VAL A 366 -0.33 -28.25 -1.44
CA VAL A 366 -0.07 -26.97 -0.79
C VAL A 366 -0.03 -25.84 -1.84
N LYS A 367 -0.96 -24.87 -1.69
CA LYS A 367 -1.21 -23.80 -2.66
C LYS A 367 -0.31 -22.57 -2.52
N SER A 368 0.38 -22.38 -1.39
CA SER A 368 1.16 -21.17 -1.10
C SER A 368 2.23 -21.40 -0.02
N GLY A 369 3.27 -20.57 -0.02
CA GLY A 369 4.36 -20.61 0.96
C GLY A 369 5.56 -21.43 0.48
N VAL A 370 6.51 -21.70 1.38
CA VAL A 370 7.77 -22.41 1.06
C VAL A 370 7.51 -23.83 0.57
N LEU A 371 6.44 -24.47 1.07
CA LEU A 371 6.04 -25.82 0.67
C LEU A 371 5.08 -25.84 -0.53
N ARG A 372 4.99 -24.76 -1.31
CA ARG A 372 4.13 -24.73 -2.50
C ARG A 372 4.54 -25.83 -3.47
N GLY A 373 3.56 -26.67 -3.85
CA GLY A 373 3.78 -27.77 -4.79
C GLY A 373 3.92 -29.15 -4.12
N TYR A 374 4.11 -29.21 -2.81
CA TYR A 374 4.12 -30.47 -2.07
C TYR A 374 2.70 -31.01 -1.85
N PHE A 375 2.58 -32.34 -1.83
CA PHE A 375 1.37 -33.05 -1.46
C PHE A 375 1.37 -33.33 0.05
N LEU A 376 0.22 -33.18 0.69
CA LEU A 376 0.03 -33.50 2.09
C LEU A 376 -0.38 -34.96 2.22
N LEU A 377 0.36 -35.69 3.05
CA LEU A 377 0.01 -37.04 3.47
C LEU A 377 -0.86 -36.93 4.71
N ASP A 378 -2.05 -37.51 4.66
CA ASP A 378 -2.88 -37.63 5.86
C ASP A 378 -2.45 -38.86 6.66
N MET A 379 -2.19 -38.66 7.96
CA MET A 379 -1.77 -39.73 8.85
C MET A 379 -2.93 -40.65 9.24
N GLU A 380 -4.18 -40.23 9.03
CA GLU A 380 -5.38 -41.02 9.28
C GLU A 380 -5.73 -41.97 8.13
N TRP A 381 -5.03 -41.89 6.99
CA TRP A 381 -5.27 -42.79 5.86
C TRP A 381 -5.03 -44.26 6.20
N THR A 382 -5.96 -45.09 5.72
CA THR A 382 -5.86 -46.55 5.71
C THR A 382 -4.72 -47.01 4.80
N LYS A 383 -4.33 -48.28 4.92
CA LYS A 383 -3.25 -48.85 4.12
C LYS A 383 -3.55 -48.80 2.61
N ASP A 384 -4.77 -49.13 2.23
CA ASP A 384 -5.23 -49.13 0.84
C ASP A 384 -5.24 -47.71 0.24
N GLU A 385 -5.64 -46.72 1.04
CA GLU A 385 -5.60 -45.30 0.64
C GLU A 385 -4.16 -44.80 0.45
N ARG A 386 -3.22 -45.19 1.31
CA ARG A 386 -1.78 -44.86 1.13
C ARG A 386 -1.19 -45.54 -0.09
N GLU A 387 -1.63 -46.74 -0.43
CA GLU A 387 -1.16 -47.46 -1.61
C GLU A 387 -1.72 -46.82 -2.90
N GLN A 388 -2.99 -46.41 -2.89
CA GLN A 388 -3.58 -45.59 -3.96
C GLN A 388 -2.85 -44.24 -4.10
N PHE A 389 -2.50 -43.58 -3.00
CA PHE A 389 -1.71 -42.35 -3.02
C PHE A 389 -0.38 -42.51 -3.74
N LEU A 390 0.39 -43.53 -3.33
CA LEU A 390 1.72 -43.79 -3.86
C LEU A 390 1.65 -44.15 -5.34
N ASN A 391 0.65 -44.93 -5.75
CA ASN A 391 0.42 -45.22 -7.17
C ASN A 391 0.14 -43.95 -7.98
N ILE A 392 -0.72 -43.05 -7.48
CA ILE A 392 -1.02 -41.77 -8.14
C ILE A 392 0.24 -40.90 -8.26
N ILE A 393 1.05 -40.80 -7.20
CA ILE A 393 2.31 -40.04 -7.22
C ILE A 393 3.31 -40.64 -8.22
N ASN A 394 3.44 -41.96 -8.24
CA ASN A 394 4.33 -42.65 -9.17
C ASN A 394 3.92 -42.42 -10.62
N THR A 395 2.62 -42.52 -10.95
CA THR A 395 2.13 -42.22 -12.30
C THR A 395 2.36 -40.76 -12.71
N ILE A 396 2.21 -39.81 -11.77
CA ILE A 396 2.48 -38.39 -12.04
C ILE A 396 3.98 -38.13 -12.26
N ASN A 397 4.86 -38.83 -11.52
CA ASN A 397 6.30 -38.71 -11.67
C ASN A 397 6.80 -39.38 -12.96
N GLU A 398 6.25 -40.53 -13.33
CA GLU A 398 6.56 -41.22 -14.60
C GLU A 398 6.13 -40.39 -15.83
N MET A 399 5.02 -39.63 -15.74
CA MET A 399 4.65 -38.66 -16.78
C MET A 399 5.58 -37.43 -16.87
N GLY A 400 6.44 -37.21 -15.87
CA GLY A 400 7.47 -36.17 -15.87
C GLY A 400 8.77 -36.57 -16.56
N GLU A 401 8.97 -37.86 -16.85
CA GLU A 401 10.14 -38.43 -17.54
C GLU A 401 9.87 -38.72 -19.03
N MET A 402 9.05 -37.90 -19.70
CA MET A 402 9.04 -37.86 -21.16
C MET A 402 10.35 -37.23 -21.65
N PRO A 403 11.11 -37.85 -22.59
CA PRO A 403 12.43 -37.36 -22.98
C PRO A 403 12.34 -35.97 -23.59
N GLU A 404 13.33 -35.12 -23.28
CA GLU A 404 13.63 -33.93 -24.09
C GLU A 404 13.86 -34.38 -25.55
N GLU A 405 12.81 -34.32 -26.36
CA GLU A 405 12.94 -34.37 -27.81
C GLU A 405 13.67 -33.09 -28.24
N ARG A 406 14.96 -33.29 -28.49
CA ARG A 406 15.87 -32.53 -29.36
C ARG A 406 15.20 -31.38 -30.14
N MET A 407 15.58 -30.17 -29.77
CA MET A 407 15.79 -29.06 -30.72
C MET A 407 17.20 -28.50 -30.54
#